data_AF-A0A938D0T1-F1
#
_entry.id   AF-A0A938D0T1-F1
#
_cell.length_a   1.000
_cell.length_b   1.000
_cell.length_c   1.000
_cell.angle_alpha   90.00
_cell.angle_beta   90.00
_cell.angle_gamma   90.00
#
_symmetry.space_group_name_H-M   'P 1'
#
loop_
_entity.id
_entity.type
_entity.pdbx_description
1 polymer ?
#
loop_
_entity_poly.entity_id
_entity_poly.type
_entity_poly.pdbx_seq_one_letter_code
_entity_poly.pdbx_strand_id
1 'polypeptide(L)'
;MTRLARLLALAATLLAAPAFADEGVMIQDPYARTMGGIGTSGAVFFTVMNPGDAEDRLIGAASDVAEKVELHTHKEDANGVMQMLHVPEGFAIPAGGEHALARGGDHVMLMGLTREVADGDVISLTLTFEKAGALVVEVPVDNSRKGGMAMDHSGHQMQHGHGQTETTDRRRPFTRRAARPSVARMTKAPSDRTRLRRLHEKAAYDRATIDAILDAMPVAHVGYVMNGAPVVIPTLQWREGDRIYWHGSAASRSLQAGKGCPVCVTVTLTDAMVLARSAFEHSVNSRSVMVFGQAEWVTDPAAKAAHLEAMVERLFPGRWPMLRPMTAQEVKATGLLSLPLTEASAKISAAEPGGTDPEADKGWPVWAGLLPVSLTMGAPVPAPDLPPGVALPAHAARYRLGEKPQ
;
A
#
# COMPACT_ATOMS: atom_id res chain seq x y z
N MET A 1 44.15 -50.24 -20.11
CA MET A 1 43.01 -50.36 -21.05
C MET A 1 41.75 -50.56 -20.23
N THR A 2 41.13 -49.47 -19.80
CA THR A 2 40.12 -49.47 -18.73
C THR A 2 38.80 -48.87 -19.20
N ARG A 3 37.79 -49.76 -19.24
CA ARG A 3 36.36 -49.57 -18.92
C ARG A 3 35.63 -48.34 -19.49
N LEU A 4 34.84 -48.56 -20.54
CA LEU A 4 33.66 -47.74 -20.87
C LEU A 4 32.40 -48.48 -20.41
N ALA A 5 31.74 -47.97 -19.37
CA ALA A 5 30.37 -48.33 -19.02
C ALA A 5 29.47 -47.12 -19.31
N ARG A 6 28.46 -47.34 -20.15
CA ARG A 6 27.43 -46.37 -20.54
C ARG A 6 26.50 -46.12 -19.35
N LEU A 7 26.31 -44.85 -18.98
CA LEU A 7 25.20 -44.38 -18.15
C LEU A 7 24.52 -43.24 -18.93
N LEU A 8 23.35 -43.55 -19.50
CA LEU A 8 22.39 -42.54 -19.93
C LEU A 8 21.82 -41.88 -18.68
N ALA A 9 22.12 -40.59 -18.47
CA ALA A 9 21.39 -39.74 -17.54
C ALA A 9 20.36 -38.95 -18.36
N LEU A 10 19.11 -39.40 -18.35
CA LEU A 10 17.96 -38.66 -18.83
C LEU A 10 17.70 -37.52 -17.83
N ALA A 11 18.26 -36.35 -18.07
CA ALA A 11 17.92 -35.15 -17.32
C ALA A 11 16.51 -34.69 -17.74
N ALA A 12 15.51 -34.99 -16.90
CA ALA A 12 14.18 -34.41 -17.03
C ALA A 12 14.29 -32.89 -16.87
N THR A 13 14.08 -32.17 -17.96
CA THR A 13 13.86 -30.72 -17.96
C THR A 13 12.58 -30.41 -17.19
N LEU A 14 12.71 -30.00 -15.94
CA LEU A 14 11.66 -29.26 -15.23
C LEU A 14 11.54 -27.89 -15.91
N LEU A 15 10.50 -27.72 -16.73
CA LEU A 15 10.03 -26.39 -17.10
C LEU A 15 9.58 -25.68 -15.82
N ALA A 16 10.36 -24.71 -15.36
CA ALA A 16 9.87 -23.72 -14.41
C ALA A 16 8.87 -22.82 -15.15
N ALA A 17 7.58 -23.05 -14.91
CA ALA A 17 6.52 -22.15 -15.32
C ALA A 17 6.73 -20.75 -14.72
N PRO A 18 6.26 -19.68 -15.39
CA PRO A 18 6.31 -18.35 -14.82
C PRO A 18 5.50 -18.34 -13.52
N ALA A 19 6.07 -17.82 -12.45
CA ALA A 19 5.35 -17.51 -11.23
C ALA A 19 4.28 -16.46 -11.58
N PHE A 20 3.04 -16.91 -11.74
CA PHE A 20 1.87 -16.07 -11.64
C PHE A 20 1.85 -15.43 -10.25
N ALA A 21 1.19 -14.28 -10.15
CA ALA A 21 1.01 -13.50 -8.93
C ALA A 21 0.59 -14.39 -7.75
N ASP A 22 0.88 -13.97 -6.53
CA ASP A 22 0.53 -14.66 -5.28
C ASP A 22 -0.98 -14.99 -5.25
N GLU A 23 -1.36 -16.19 -5.73
CA GLU A 23 -2.71 -16.78 -5.74
C GLU A 23 -3.09 -17.30 -4.34
N GLY A 24 -2.72 -16.54 -3.30
CA GLY A 24 -2.96 -16.90 -1.91
C GLY A 24 -4.39 -16.55 -1.48
N VAL A 25 -4.99 -17.42 -0.68
CA VAL A 25 -6.20 -17.11 0.08
C VAL A 25 -5.94 -15.92 1.02
N MET A 26 -6.86 -14.95 1.06
CA MET A 26 -6.74 -13.74 1.88
C MET A 26 -7.72 -13.77 3.05
N ILE A 27 -7.31 -13.22 4.20
CA ILE A 27 -8.14 -13.12 5.40
C ILE A 27 -8.49 -11.66 5.65
N GLN A 28 -9.79 -11.37 5.57
CA GLN A 28 -10.32 -10.02 5.75
C GLN A 28 -10.93 -9.88 7.13
N ASP A 29 -10.60 -8.75 7.77
CA ASP A 29 -11.24 -8.27 8.99
C ASP A 29 -11.22 -9.26 10.18
N PRO A 30 -10.07 -9.90 10.49
CA PRO A 30 -10.00 -10.83 11.60
C PRO A 30 -10.17 -10.12 12.94
N TYR A 31 -10.96 -10.71 13.82
CA TYR A 31 -11.01 -10.29 15.22
C TYR A 31 -11.35 -11.47 16.14
N ALA A 32 -10.80 -11.42 17.34
CA ALA A 32 -11.10 -12.37 18.40
C ALA A 32 -12.04 -11.76 19.44
N ARG A 33 -12.84 -12.61 20.06
CA ARG A 33 -13.55 -12.30 21.31
C ARG A 33 -13.20 -13.37 22.33
N THR A 34 -12.84 -12.96 23.52
CA THR A 34 -12.42 -13.85 24.61
C THR A 34 -13.12 -13.45 25.90
N MET A 35 -13.17 -14.39 26.86
CA MET A 35 -13.54 -14.07 28.24
C MET A 35 -12.34 -13.59 29.08
N GLY A 36 -11.16 -13.46 28.45
CA GLY A 36 -9.92 -12.92 29.00
C GLY A 36 -9.11 -13.82 29.94
N GLY A 37 -9.76 -14.71 30.70
CA GLY A 37 -9.10 -15.51 31.74
C GLY A 37 -8.36 -16.76 31.23
N ILE A 38 -7.31 -17.16 31.95
CA ILE A 38 -6.63 -18.45 31.74
C ILE A 38 -7.63 -19.60 31.91
N GLY A 39 -7.58 -20.57 30.99
CA GLY A 39 -8.48 -21.73 30.94
C GLY A 39 -9.87 -21.42 30.36
N THR A 40 -10.18 -20.17 30.02
CA THR A 40 -11.45 -19.82 29.39
C THR A 40 -11.44 -20.07 27.89
N SER A 41 -12.56 -19.81 27.23
CA SER A 41 -12.71 -19.95 25.78
C SER A 41 -12.78 -18.58 25.08
N GLY A 42 -12.47 -18.59 23.79
CA GLY A 42 -12.68 -17.47 22.88
C GLY A 42 -13.11 -17.96 21.50
N ALA A 43 -13.48 -17.03 20.63
CA ALA A 43 -13.78 -17.33 19.24
C ALA A 43 -13.17 -16.26 18.34
N VAL A 44 -12.72 -16.68 17.16
CA VAL A 44 -12.16 -15.82 16.13
C VAL A 44 -13.07 -15.83 14.90
N PHE A 45 -13.27 -14.64 14.35
CA PHE A 45 -14.16 -14.36 13.24
C PHE A 45 -13.40 -13.59 12.15
N PHE A 46 -13.68 -13.88 10.88
CA PHE A 46 -13.08 -13.25 9.71
C PHE A 46 -13.85 -13.66 8.44
N THR A 47 -13.58 -12.99 7.32
CA THR A 47 -13.98 -13.48 5.99
C THR A 47 -12.76 -14.00 5.25
N VAL A 48 -12.87 -15.21 4.70
CA VAL A 48 -11.86 -15.79 3.82
C VAL A 48 -12.20 -15.43 2.38
N MET A 49 -11.26 -14.88 1.61
CA MET A 49 -11.41 -14.59 0.19
C MET A 49 -10.46 -15.47 -0.63
N ASN A 50 -10.97 -16.17 -1.63
CA ASN A 50 -10.19 -16.98 -2.55
C ASN A 50 -10.18 -16.33 -3.94
N PRO A 51 -9.13 -15.55 -4.29
CA PRO A 51 -9.02 -14.94 -5.62
C PRO A 51 -8.60 -15.94 -6.70
N GLY A 52 -8.24 -17.17 -6.34
CA GLY A 52 -7.80 -18.22 -7.26
C GLY A 52 -8.93 -18.77 -8.12
N ASP A 53 -8.56 -19.51 -9.16
CA ASP A 53 -9.47 -20.13 -10.12
C ASP A 53 -9.94 -21.54 -9.71
N ALA A 54 -9.49 -22.03 -8.56
CA ALA A 54 -9.88 -23.31 -7.97
C ALA A 54 -10.40 -23.14 -6.53
N GLU A 55 -11.40 -23.93 -6.13
CA GLU A 55 -11.88 -24.01 -4.74
C GLU A 55 -10.74 -24.39 -3.80
N ASP A 56 -10.65 -23.75 -2.63
CA ASP A 56 -9.79 -24.16 -1.53
C ASP A 56 -10.64 -24.51 -0.29
N ARG A 57 -10.04 -25.08 0.75
CA ARG A 57 -10.74 -25.50 1.95
C ARG A 57 -9.93 -25.16 3.19
N LEU A 58 -10.53 -24.44 4.13
CA LEU A 58 -9.97 -24.21 5.45
C LEU A 58 -10.17 -25.48 6.28
N ILE A 59 -9.11 -26.26 6.48
CA ILE A 59 -9.15 -27.59 7.12
C ILE A 59 -8.65 -27.61 8.57
N GLY A 60 -8.07 -26.51 9.05
CA GLY A 60 -7.61 -26.44 10.43
C GLY A 60 -7.18 -25.05 10.87
N ALA A 61 -7.01 -24.90 12.18
CA ALA A 61 -6.49 -23.69 12.78
C ALA A 61 -5.66 -24.02 14.04
N ALA A 62 -4.71 -23.16 14.37
CA ALA A 62 -3.91 -23.21 15.60
C ALA A 62 -3.64 -21.79 16.11
N SER A 63 -3.38 -21.64 17.40
CA SER A 63 -3.05 -20.34 17.99
C SER A 63 -2.02 -20.50 19.10
N ASP A 64 -1.23 -19.45 19.32
CA ASP A 64 -0.23 -19.40 20.39
C ASP A 64 -0.85 -19.27 21.79
N VAL A 65 -2.14 -18.92 21.88
CA VAL A 65 -2.82 -18.61 23.15
C VAL A 65 -3.82 -19.67 23.62
N ALA A 66 -3.97 -20.81 22.94
CA ALA A 66 -5.00 -21.81 23.27
C ALA A 66 -4.45 -23.24 23.28
N GLU A 67 -4.92 -24.06 24.23
CA GLU A 67 -4.59 -25.49 24.31
C GLU A 67 -5.15 -26.26 23.11
N LYS A 68 -6.35 -25.87 22.65
CA LYS A 68 -7.02 -26.50 21.52
C LYS A 68 -7.73 -25.45 20.65
N VAL A 69 -7.61 -25.62 19.34
CA VAL A 69 -8.28 -24.78 18.34
C VAL A 69 -9.04 -25.65 17.37
N GLU A 70 -10.32 -25.32 17.13
CA GLU A 70 -11.22 -26.11 16.28
C GLU A 70 -12.07 -25.22 15.37
N LEU A 71 -12.56 -25.77 14.26
CA LEU A 71 -13.49 -25.10 13.35
C LEU A 71 -14.93 -25.44 13.75
N HIS A 72 -15.74 -24.45 14.10
CA HIS A 72 -17.08 -24.68 14.65
C HIS A 72 -18.16 -24.00 13.80
N THR A 73 -19.36 -24.58 13.77
CA THR A 73 -20.56 -24.00 13.17
C THR A 73 -21.70 -23.94 14.19
N HIS A 74 -22.74 -23.19 13.88
CA HIS A 74 -23.97 -23.14 14.67
C HIS A 74 -25.10 -23.82 13.89
N LYS A 75 -25.74 -24.82 14.49
CA LYS A 75 -26.89 -25.52 13.90
C LYS A 75 -28.07 -25.50 14.87
N GLU A 76 -29.23 -25.12 14.35
CA GLU A 76 -30.49 -25.22 15.08
C GLU A 76 -30.91 -26.70 15.16
N ASP A 77 -31.19 -27.18 16.37
CA ASP A 77 -31.79 -28.49 16.56
C ASP A 77 -33.31 -28.49 16.30
N ALA A 78 -33.93 -29.67 16.33
CA ALA A 78 -35.37 -29.81 16.05
C ALA A 78 -36.29 -29.05 17.02
N ASN A 79 -35.76 -28.53 18.13
CA ASN A 79 -36.50 -27.78 19.14
C ASN A 79 -36.19 -26.27 19.11
N GLY A 80 -35.44 -25.79 18.12
CA GLY A 80 -35.09 -24.38 17.98
C GLY A 80 -33.90 -23.93 18.82
N VAL A 81 -33.11 -24.86 19.37
CA VAL A 81 -31.93 -24.54 20.18
C VAL A 81 -30.70 -24.49 19.28
N MET A 82 -29.98 -23.37 19.30
CA MET A 82 -28.70 -23.22 18.59
C MET A 82 -27.61 -24.04 19.30
N GLN A 83 -27.06 -25.02 18.60
CA GLN A 83 -25.94 -25.83 19.07
C GLN A 83 -24.67 -25.49 18.32
N MET A 84 -23.56 -25.38 19.05
CA MET A 84 -22.23 -25.18 18.48
C MET A 84 -21.59 -26.55 18.22
N LEU A 85 -21.16 -26.81 16.98
CA LEU A 85 -20.69 -28.12 16.52
C LEU A 85 -19.31 -28.00 15.86
N HIS A 86 -18.39 -28.91 16.20
CA HIS A 86 -17.09 -29.03 15.53
C HIS A 86 -17.28 -29.59 14.11
N VAL A 87 -16.61 -28.96 13.14
CA VAL A 87 -16.59 -29.27 11.70
C VAL A 87 -15.20 -29.77 11.30
N PRO A 88 -14.87 -31.06 11.52
CA PRO A 88 -13.54 -31.62 11.23
C PRO A 88 -13.18 -31.62 9.74
N GLU A 89 -14.17 -31.61 8.86
CA GLU A 89 -14.02 -31.52 7.41
C GLU A 89 -13.66 -30.11 6.91
N GLY A 90 -13.78 -29.10 7.77
CA GLY A 90 -13.47 -27.71 7.43
C GLY A 90 -14.49 -27.02 6.51
N PHE A 91 -14.14 -25.82 6.06
CA PHE A 91 -15.02 -24.95 5.27
C PHE A 91 -14.50 -24.77 3.84
N ALA A 92 -15.36 -25.02 2.85
CA ALA A 92 -15.04 -24.81 1.44
C ALA A 92 -15.07 -23.31 1.11
N ILE A 93 -14.09 -22.83 0.35
CA ILE A 93 -14.02 -21.46 -0.15
C ILE A 93 -14.01 -21.51 -1.68
N PRO A 94 -15.12 -21.14 -2.35
CA PRO A 94 -15.23 -21.21 -3.81
C PRO A 94 -14.15 -20.41 -4.54
N ALA A 95 -13.77 -20.87 -5.74
CA ALA A 95 -12.91 -20.12 -6.66
C ALA A 95 -13.52 -18.73 -6.95
N GLY A 96 -12.71 -17.67 -6.86
CA GLY A 96 -13.15 -16.28 -7.02
C GLY A 96 -14.19 -15.82 -5.97
N GLY A 97 -14.41 -16.60 -4.90
CA GLY A 97 -15.45 -16.39 -3.91
C GLY A 97 -14.93 -16.09 -2.51
N GLU A 98 -15.84 -16.08 -1.55
CA GLU A 98 -15.53 -15.86 -0.13
C GLU A 98 -16.35 -16.77 0.79
N HIS A 99 -15.85 -17.00 2.01
CA HIS A 99 -16.55 -17.71 3.07
C HIS A 99 -16.44 -16.93 4.38
N ALA A 100 -17.58 -16.58 4.98
CA ALA A 100 -17.62 -15.77 6.20
C ALA A 100 -17.68 -16.64 7.47
N LEU A 101 -16.72 -16.44 8.37
CA LEU A 101 -16.74 -16.97 9.72
C LEU A 101 -17.24 -15.86 10.66
N ALA A 102 -18.55 -15.85 10.92
CA ALA A 102 -19.24 -14.79 11.63
C ALA A 102 -20.01 -15.29 12.86
N ARG A 103 -20.32 -14.37 13.76
CA ARG A 103 -21.08 -14.65 15.00
C ARG A 103 -22.44 -15.28 14.68
N GLY A 104 -22.73 -16.40 15.34
CA GLY A 104 -23.95 -17.17 15.10
C GLY A 104 -23.90 -18.08 13.86
N GLY A 105 -22.75 -18.16 13.19
CA GLY A 105 -22.46 -19.10 12.12
C GLY A 105 -21.10 -19.78 12.35
N ASP A 106 -20.33 -19.92 11.28
CA ASP A 106 -19.01 -20.53 11.32
C ASP A 106 -17.99 -19.65 12.06
N HIS A 107 -17.07 -20.26 12.80
CA HIS A 107 -16.03 -19.54 13.55
C HIS A 107 -14.87 -20.47 13.93
N VAL A 108 -13.73 -19.89 14.27
CA VAL A 108 -12.62 -20.62 14.88
C VAL A 108 -12.77 -20.55 16.39
N MET A 109 -12.92 -21.69 17.04
CA MET A 109 -13.09 -21.81 18.48
C MET A 109 -11.72 -21.97 19.17
N LEU A 110 -11.44 -21.13 20.16
CA LEU A 110 -10.28 -21.21 21.04
C LEU A 110 -10.71 -21.81 22.38
N MET A 111 -10.12 -22.94 22.77
CA MET A 111 -10.46 -23.64 24.00
C MET A 111 -9.24 -23.74 24.91
N GLY A 112 -9.42 -23.38 26.18
CA GLY A 112 -8.37 -23.43 27.19
C GLY A 112 -7.28 -22.39 26.92
N LEU A 113 -7.60 -21.11 27.11
CA LEU A 113 -6.59 -20.05 26.93
C LEU A 113 -5.40 -20.26 27.87
N THR A 114 -4.19 -20.30 27.32
CA THR A 114 -2.95 -20.63 28.07
C THR A 114 -2.35 -19.45 28.81
N ARG A 115 -2.80 -18.24 28.47
CA ARG A 115 -2.44 -16.98 29.13
C ARG A 115 -3.65 -16.06 29.20
N GLU A 116 -3.53 -14.99 29.99
CA GLU A 116 -4.50 -13.90 29.98
C GLU A 116 -4.45 -13.17 28.62
N VAL A 117 -5.62 -12.87 28.06
CA VAL A 117 -5.78 -12.24 26.74
C VAL A 117 -6.75 -11.07 26.89
N ALA A 118 -6.22 -9.86 27.00
CA ALA A 118 -7.01 -8.65 27.25
C ALA A 118 -7.65 -8.10 25.97
N ASP A 119 -8.66 -7.24 26.13
CA ASP A 119 -9.19 -6.45 25.02
C ASP A 119 -8.09 -5.53 24.45
N GLY A 120 -7.97 -5.49 23.12
CA GLY A 120 -6.90 -4.77 22.42
C GLY A 120 -5.59 -5.55 22.25
N ASP A 121 -5.44 -6.74 22.86
CA ASP A 121 -4.30 -7.62 22.59
C ASP A 121 -4.33 -8.12 21.13
N VAL A 122 -3.20 -8.63 20.67
CA VAL A 122 -3.09 -9.33 19.39
C VAL A 122 -2.66 -10.77 19.64
N ILE A 123 -3.32 -11.72 18.98
CA ILE A 123 -3.02 -13.16 19.05
C ILE A 123 -2.61 -13.65 17.66
N SER A 124 -1.71 -14.63 17.61
CA SER A 124 -1.30 -15.25 16.35
C SER A 124 -2.22 -16.43 16.05
N LEU A 125 -2.84 -16.43 14.87
CA LEU A 125 -3.68 -17.52 14.37
C LEU A 125 -3.04 -18.11 13.10
N THR A 126 -2.73 -19.39 13.14
CA THR A 126 -2.33 -20.15 11.94
C THR A 126 -3.56 -20.84 11.38
N LEU A 127 -3.91 -20.57 10.13
CA LEU A 127 -4.97 -21.21 9.38
C LEU A 127 -4.35 -22.18 8.37
N THR A 128 -4.85 -23.41 8.30
CA THR A 128 -4.35 -24.43 7.38
C THR A 128 -5.36 -24.65 6.27
N PHE A 129 -4.97 -24.33 5.05
CA PHE A 129 -5.75 -24.59 3.84
C PHE A 129 -5.26 -25.85 3.11
N GLU A 130 -6.16 -26.53 2.42
CA GLU A 130 -5.84 -27.74 1.66
C GLU A 130 -4.87 -27.45 0.50
N LYS A 131 -5.05 -26.33 -0.21
CA LYS A 131 -4.22 -25.94 -1.36
C LYS A 131 -3.26 -24.80 -1.03
N ALA A 132 -3.73 -23.72 -0.42
CA ALA A 132 -2.89 -22.56 -0.08
C ALA A 132 -1.90 -22.83 1.07
N GLY A 133 -2.05 -23.94 1.79
CA GLY A 133 -1.17 -24.31 2.90
C GLY A 133 -1.40 -23.47 4.16
N ALA A 134 -0.37 -23.33 4.98
CA ALA A 134 -0.47 -22.63 6.26
C ALA A 134 -0.31 -21.11 6.10
N LEU A 135 -1.28 -20.35 6.60
CA LEU A 135 -1.29 -18.90 6.63
C LEU A 135 -1.33 -18.40 8.07
N VAL A 136 -0.38 -17.54 8.46
CA VAL A 136 -0.35 -16.92 9.79
C VAL A 136 -1.00 -15.54 9.71
N VAL A 137 -1.95 -15.27 10.61
CA VAL A 137 -2.74 -14.05 10.70
C VAL A 137 -2.62 -13.49 12.11
N GLU A 138 -2.32 -12.20 12.20
CA GLU A 138 -2.39 -11.45 13.46
C GLU A 138 -3.84 -11.01 13.71
N VAL A 139 -4.41 -11.44 14.82
CA VAL A 139 -5.83 -11.25 15.14
C VAL A 139 -5.96 -10.34 16.36
N PRO A 140 -6.45 -9.11 16.21
CA PRO A 140 -6.74 -8.24 17.35
C PRO A 140 -7.95 -8.76 18.15
N VAL A 141 -7.89 -8.64 19.46
CA VAL A 141 -8.98 -8.92 20.37
C VAL A 141 -9.87 -7.68 20.46
N ASP A 142 -11.13 -7.80 20.06
CA ASP A 142 -12.13 -6.75 20.14
C ASP A 142 -13.43 -7.33 20.72
N ASN A 143 -13.50 -7.33 22.06
CA ASN A 143 -14.64 -7.84 22.81
C ASN A 143 -15.89 -6.97 22.65
N SER A 144 -15.72 -5.72 22.23
CA SER A 144 -16.78 -4.73 22.01
C SER A 144 -17.50 -4.88 20.65
N ARG A 145 -16.92 -5.66 19.72
CA ARG A 145 -17.41 -5.77 18.35
C ARG A 145 -18.81 -6.41 18.23
N LYS A 146 -19.72 -5.69 17.54
CA LYS A 146 -21.06 -6.19 17.19
C LYS A 146 -20.99 -6.95 15.86
N GLY A 147 -21.66 -8.11 15.75
CA GLY A 147 -21.62 -8.94 14.54
C GLY A 147 -22.30 -8.27 13.34
N GLY A 148 -21.68 -8.33 12.15
CA GLY A 148 -22.25 -7.85 10.89
C GLY A 148 -22.97 -8.97 10.13
N MET A 149 -24.13 -8.66 9.54
CA MET A 149 -24.85 -9.55 8.61
C MET A 149 -24.31 -9.33 7.18
N ALA A 150 -23.98 -10.41 6.46
CA ALA A 150 -23.52 -10.36 5.07
C ALA A 150 -24.65 -9.91 4.12
N MET A 151 -24.36 -9.01 3.17
CA MET A 151 -25.28 -8.52 2.14
C MET A 151 -24.71 -8.83 0.75
N ASP A 152 -25.54 -9.45 -0.08
CA ASP A 152 -25.28 -9.87 -1.47
C ASP A 152 -25.30 -8.67 -2.45
N HIS A 153 -24.36 -8.65 -3.40
CA HIS A 153 -24.30 -7.65 -4.47
C HIS A 153 -23.95 -8.29 -5.82
N SER A 154 -24.98 -8.56 -6.62
CA SER A 154 -24.88 -8.91 -8.03
C SER A 154 -25.19 -7.72 -8.95
N GLY A 155 -24.33 -7.52 -9.95
CA GLY A 155 -24.65 -6.90 -11.25
C GLY A 155 -24.50 -5.38 -11.38
N HIS A 156 -23.57 -4.93 -12.22
CA HIS A 156 -23.87 -4.20 -13.47
C HIS A 156 -22.60 -3.88 -14.27
N GLN A 157 -22.54 -4.40 -15.50
CA GLN A 157 -21.59 -4.05 -16.55
C GLN A 157 -21.94 -2.68 -17.15
N MET A 158 -20.92 -1.91 -17.57
CA MET A 158 -21.05 -0.91 -18.64
C MET A 158 -19.81 -0.90 -19.53
N GLN A 159 -20.08 -0.74 -20.82
CA GLN A 159 -19.24 -1.03 -21.97
C GLN A 159 -18.52 0.23 -22.54
N HIS A 160 -17.45 -0.08 -23.26
CA HIS A 160 -16.43 0.70 -23.98
C HIS A 160 -16.74 2.05 -24.66
N GLY A 161 -15.66 2.83 -24.84
CA GLY A 161 -15.52 3.80 -25.94
C GLY A 161 -14.05 4.22 -26.14
N HIS A 162 -13.38 3.66 -27.15
CA HIS A 162 -12.02 4.04 -27.58
C HIS A 162 -12.07 5.16 -28.62
N GLY A 163 -11.16 6.14 -28.52
CA GLY A 163 -10.85 7.11 -29.56
C GLY A 163 -9.34 7.40 -29.56
N GLN A 164 -8.67 7.04 -30.65
CA GLN A 164 -7.24 7.26 -30.88
C GLN A 164 -6.99 8.65 -31.49
N THR A 165 -5.83 9.24 -31.25
CA THR A 165 -5.19 10.18 -32.19
C THR A 165 -3.68 10.24 -31.94
N GLU A 166 -2.93 10.12 -33.04
CA GLU A 166 -1.47 10.13 -33.14
C GLU A 166 -0.85 11.51 -32.81
N THR A 167 0.38 11.50 -32.28
CA THR A 167 1.23 12.71 -32.27
C THR A 167 2.66 12.37 -32.68
N THR A 168 3.22 13.30 -33.45
CA THR A 168 4.50 13.21 -34.16
C THR A 168 5.68 13.63 -33.29
N ASP A 169 6.78 12.88 -33.43
CA ASP A 169 8.05 12.99 -32.73
C ASP A 169 8.88 14.21 -33.22
N ARG A 170 9.36 15.03 -32.27
CA ARG A 170 10.56 15.87 -32.45
C ARG A 170 11.40 15.95 -31.17
N ARG A 171 12.33 15.01 -31.02
CA ARG A 171 13.43 15.04 -30.04
C ARG A 171 14.44 16.18 -30.30
N ARG A 172 14.90 16.82 -29.23
CA ARG A 172 16.24 17.43 -29.12
C ARG A 172 16.87 17.08 -27.76
N PRO A 173 18.21 16.95 -27.68
CA PRO A 173 18.88 16.26 -26.58
C PRO A 173 19.16 17.21 -25.40
N PHE A 174 18.91 16.74 -24.18
CA PHE A 174 19.29 17.45 -22.96
C PHE A 174 20.67 17.02 -22.47
N THR A 175 21.49 18.02 -22.18
CA THR A 175 22.85 17.92 -21.67
C THR A 175 22.86 17.53 -20.19
N ARG A 176 23.82 16.67 -19.87
CA ARG A 176 24.18 16.10 -18.56
C ARG A 176 24.37 17.20 -17.50
N ARG A 177 23.57 17.19 -16.42
CA ARG A 177 23.81 18.02 -15.23
C ARG A 177 24.48 17.19 -14.14
N ALA A 178 25.58 17.75 -13.62
CA ALA A 178 26.55 17.13 -12.73
C ALA A 178 26.00 16.72 -11.35
N ALA A 179 26.70 15.74 -10.76
CA ALA A 179 26.47 15.17 -9.44
C ALA A 179 26.40 16.22 -8.31
N ARG A 180 25.48 16.01 -7.36
CA ARG A 180 25.29 16.83 -6.16
C ARG A 180 25.95 16.19 -4.92
N PRO A 181 26.35 17.01 -3.93
CA PRO A 181 27.33 16.63 -2.92
C PRO A 181 26.75 15.76 -1.80
N SER A 182 27.61 14.93 -1.23
CA SER A 182 27.36 14.02 -0.10
C SER A 182 27.05 14.82 1.17
N VAL A 183 25.79 14.76 1.63
CA VAL A 183 25.39 15.17 2.98
C VAL A 183 25.48 13.93 3.87
N ALA A 184 26.00 14.10 5.09
CA ALA A 184 26.19 13.02 6.06
C ALA A 184 24.87 12.24 6.26
N ARG A 185 24.83 11.01 5.72
CA ARG A 185 23.69 10.09 5.84
C ARG A 185 23.51 9.73 7.31
N MET A 186 22.32 9.96 7.86
CA MET A 186 21.85 9.09 8.94
C MET A 186 21.82 7.67 8.37
N THR A 187 22.69 6.80 8.88
CA THR A 187 22.84 5.43 8.38
C THR A 187 21.88 4.46 9.05
N LYS A 188 21.28 4.85 10.18
CA LYS A 188 20.39 4.00 10.96
C LYS A 188 18.92 4.33 10.66
N ALA A 189 18.14 3.28 10.39
CA ALA A 189 16.70 3.39 10.25
C ALA A 189 16.05 3.90 11.55
N PRO A 190 15.04 4.78 11.48
CA PRO A 190 14.33 5.26 12.67
C PRO A 190 13.62 4.15 13.46
N SER A 191 13.23 3.06 12.80
CA SER A 191 12.54 1.91 13.38
C SER A 191 12.87 0.63 12.61
N ASP A 192 12.54 -0.54 13.18
CA ASP A 192 12.66 -1.80 12.44
C ASP A 192 11.71 -1.89 11.24
N ARG A 193 10.53 -1.27 11.34
CA ARG A 193 9.54 -1.19 10.25
C ARG A 193 10.05 -0.38 9.05
N THR A 194 10.89 0.61 9.28
CA THR A 194 11.50 1.45 8.23
C THR A 194 12.83 0.90 7.71
N ARG A 195 13.36 -0.17 8.30
CA ARG A 195 14.64 -0.75 7.90
C ARG A 195 14.50 -1.49 6.56
N LEU A 196 15.19 -1.01 5.53
CA LEU A 196 15.25 -1.71 4.25
C LEU A 196 16.06 -3.00 4.43
N ARG A 197 15.51 -4.12 3.96
CA ARG A 197 16.16 -5.44 4.04
C ARG A 197 16.86 -5.81 2.73
N ARG A 198 16.13 -5.78 1.61
CA ARG A 198 16.66 -6.06 0.27
C ARG A 198 17.21 -4.78 -0.36
N LEU A 199 18.42 -4.86 -0.92
CA LEU A 199 19.15 -3.72 -1.50
C LEU A 199 19.26 -2.55 -0.51
N HIS A 200 19.68 -2.85 0.72
CA HIS A 200 19.70 -1.90 1.83
C HIS A 200 20.71 -0.75 1.61
N GLU A 201 21.71 -0.94 0.75
CA GLU A 201 22.64 0.10 0.32
C GLU A 201 21.95 1.26 -0.43
N LYS A 202 20.76 1.01 -0.99
CA LYS A 202 19.89 2.01 -1.62
C LYS A 202 19.08 2.83 -0.62
N ALA A 203 19.13 2.50 0.67
CA ALA A 203 18.40 3.21 1.70
C ALA A 203 19.00 4.59 1.97
N ALA A 204 18.12 5.55 2.29
CA ALA A 204 18.50 6.82 2.88
C ALA A 204 17.50 7.18 3.99
N TYR A 205 18.04 7.61 5.13
CA TYR A 205 17.24 7.96 6.32
C TYR A 205 17.44 9.42 6.75
N ASP A 206 18.35 10.14 6.11
CA ASP A 206 18.57 11.55 6.40
C ASP A 206 17.41 12.41 5.90
N ARG A 207 17.08 13.43 6.69
CA ARG A 207 15.99 14.36 6.39
C ARG A 207 16.21 15.14 5.11
N ALA A 208 17.44 15.45 4.75
CA ALA A 208 17.72 16.18 3.51
C ALA A 208 17.23 15.41 2.28
N THR A 209 17.48 14.10 2.22
CA THR A 209 17.02 13.23 1.15
C THR A 209 15.51 13.04 1.16
N ILE A 210 14.93 12.72 2.32
CA ILE A 210 13.49 12.53 2.48
C ILE A 210 12.72 13.78 2.06
N ASP A 211 13.12 14.94 2.61
CA ASP A 211 12.51 16.23 2.31
C ASP A 211 12.62 16.56 0.82
N ALA A 212 13.77 16.29 0.18
CA ALA A 212 13.95 16.54 -1.24
C ALA A 212 13.04 15.70 -2.13
N ILE A 213 12.74 14.45 -1.75
CA ILE A 213 11.83 13.57 -2.50
C ILE A 213 10.38 14.03 -2.31
N LEU A 214 9.96 14.30 -1.07
CA LEU A 214 8.62 14.81 -0.77
C LEU A 214 8.37 16.16 -1.44
N ASP A 215 9.36 17.05 -1.47
CA ASP A 215 9.23 18.36 -2.12
C ASP A 215 9.19 18.25 -3.66
N ALA A 216 9.70 17.15 -4.23
CA ALA A 216 9.79 16.98 -5.68
C ALA A 216 8.50 16.42 -6.32
N MET A 217 7.62 15.78 -5.55
CA MET A 217 6.42 15.14 -6.08
C MET A 217 5.22 15.40 -5.16
N PRO A 218 4.26 16.24 -5.58
CA PRO A 218 3.10 16.56 -4.75
C PRO A 218 2.08 15.44 -4.71
N VAL A 219 2.20 14.39 -5.53
CA VAL A 219 1.30 13.24 -5.47
C VAL A 219 1.85 12.19 -4.51
N ALA A 220 1.02 11.78 -3.57
CA ALA A 220 1.23 10.65 -2.69
C ALA A 220 0.19 9.56 -2.92
N HIS A 221 0.52 8.35 -2.48
CA HIS A 221 -0.39 7.23 -2.30
C HIS A 221 -0.45 6.93 -0.81
N VAL A 222 -1.63 7.11 -0.19
CA VAL A 222 -1.80 6.87 1.24
C VAL A 222 -2.51 5.54 1.43
N GLY A 223 -1.83 4.60 2.10
CA GLY A 223 -2.38 3.33 2.54
C GLY A 223 -3.13 3.49 3.85
N TYR A 224 -4.37 3.02 3.86
CA TYR A 224 -5.27 2.93 5.01
C TYR A 224 -5.70 1.48 5.20
N VAL A 225 -6.14 1.13 6.40
CA VAL A 225 -6.99 -0.05 6.61
C VAL A 225 -8.43 0.43 6.71
N MET A 226 -9.27 0.04 5.76
CA MET A 226 -10.70 0.36 5.72
C MET A 226 -11.49 -0.93 5.68
N ASN A 227 -12.41 -1.13 6.64
CA ASN A 227 -13.21 -2.34 6.76
C ASN A 227 -12.34 -3.62 6.77
N GLY A 228 -11.23 -3.60 7.52
CA GLY A 228 -10.30 -4.72 7.62
C GLY A 228 -9.43 -4.98 6.38
N ALA A 229 -9.55 -4.20 5.31
CA ALA A 229 -8.79 -4.36 4.08
C ALA A 229 -7.85 -3.17 3.81
N PRO A 230 -6.65 -3.40 3.26
CA PRO A 230 -5.76 -2.32 2.84
C PRO A 230 -6.35 -1.60 1.62
N VAL A 231 -6.40 -0.28 1.68
CA VAL A 231 -6.82 0.55 0.55
C VAL A 231 -5.81 1.67 0.35
N VAL A 232 -5.44 1.91 -0.91
CA VAL A 232 -4.46 2.93 -1.28
C VAL A 232 -5.16 4.04 -2.04
N ILE A 233 -5.12 5.26 -1.50
CA ILE A 233 -5.78 6.42 -2.08
C ILE A 233 -4.73 7.41 -2.60
N PRO A 234 -4.73 7.73 -3.90
CA PRO A 234 -3.90 8.81 -4.42
C PRO A 234 -4.44 10.17 -3.95
N THR A 235 -3.54 11.06 -3.52
CA THR A 235 -3.91 12.42 -3.09
C THR A 235 -2.75 13.39 -3.29
N LEU A 236 -3.05 14.69 -3.20
CA LEU A 236 -2.01 15.71 -3.08
C LEU A 236 -1.47 15.75 -1.65
N GLN A 237 -0.16 15.90 -1.55
CA GLN A 237 0.57 16.10 -0.30
C GLN A 237 1.44 17.34 -0.38
N TRP A 238 1.72 17.90 0.80
CA TRP A 238 2.77 18.88 0.97
C TRP A 238 3.45 18.71 2.32
N ARG A 239 4.66 19.27 2.43
CA ARG A 239 5.47 19.21 3.64
C ARG A 239 5.62 20.60 4.24
N GLU A 240 5.48 20.68 5.56
CA GLU A 240 5.83 21.86 6.36
C GLU A 240 6.68 21.40 7.53
N GLY A 241 7.93 21.89 7.57
CA GLY A 241 8.91 21.48 8.58
C GLY A 241 9.09 19.96 8.62
N ASP A 242 8.76 19.38 9.76
CA ASP A 242 8.89 17.97 10.10
C ASP A 242 7.60 17.15 9.90
N ARG A 243 6.60 17.70 9.20
CA ARG A 243 5.31 17.02 8.97
C ARG A 243 4.93 17.02 7.49
N ILE A 244 4.22 15.96 7.09
CA ILE A 244 3.53 15.86 5.81
C ILE A 244 2.02 16.01 6.01
N TYR A 245 1.36 16.67 5.08
CA TYR A 245 -0.06 17.01 5.13
C TYR A 245 -0.76 16.58 3.85
N TRP A 246 -2.04 16.24 3.96
CA TRP A 246 -2.92 15.98 2.83
C TRP A 246 -4.36 16.34 3.21
N HIS A 247 -5.15 16.72 2.22
CA HIS A 247 -6.53 17.17 2.45
C HIS A 247 -7.53 16.40 1.58
N GLY A 248 -8.80 16.64 1.85
CA GLY A 248 -9.93 16.12 1.09
C GLY A 248 -11.25 16.61 1.65
N SER A 249 -12.36 16.00 1.23
CA SER A 249 -13.64 16.23 1.89
C SER A 249 -13.57 15.78 3.35
N ALA A 250 -14.09 16.61 4.27
CA ALA A 250 -14.23 16.24 5.68
C ALA A 250 -15.12 15.00 5.84
N ALA A 251 -16.01 14.71 4.89
CA ALA A 251 -16.85 13.51 4.87
C ALA A 251 -16.21 12.33 4.12
N SER A 252 -14.98 12.45 3.62
CA SER A 252 -14.32 11.38 2.87
C SER A 252 -14.10 10.15 3.76
N ARG A 253 -14.52 8.98 3.27
CA ARG A 253 -14.29 7.69 3.95
C ARG A 253 -12.81 7.47 4.28
N SER A 254 -11.91 7.82 3.36
CA SER A 254 -10.47 7.63 3.56
C SER A 254 -9.88 8.56 4.63
N LEU A 255 -10.29 9.83 4.67
CA LEU A 255 -9.83 10.75 5.71
C LEU A 255 -10.41 10.36 7.07
N GLN A 256 -11.66 9.91 7.12
CA GLN A 256 -12.27 9.40 8.35
C GLN A 256 -11.57 8.13 8.84
N ALA A 257 -11.23 7.21 7.94
CA ALA A 257 -10.46 6.01 8.28
C ALA A 257 -9.03 6.31 8.73
N GLY A 258 -8.43 7.42 8.28
CA GLY A 258 -7.13 7.87 8.77
C GLY A 258 -7.17 8.45 10.18
N LYS A 259 -8.35 8.79 10.71
CA LYS A 259 -8.49 9.51 11.99
C LYS A 259 -7.97 8.68 13.16
N GLY A 260 -6.78 9.02 13.67
CA GLY A 260 -6.19 8.29 14.79
C GLY A 260 -5.82 6.84 14.43
N CYS A 261 -5.68 6.53 13.14
CA CYS A 261 -5.29 5.20 12.68
C CYS A 261 -3.88 5.23 12.09
N PRO A 262 -3.15 4.09 12.15
CA PRO A 262 -1.91 3.94 11.41
C PRO A 262 -2.14 4.09 9.91
N VAL A 263 -1.29 4.88 9.26
CA VAL A 263 -1.24 5.05 7.81
C VAL A 263 0.18 4.88 7.30
N CYS A 264 0.29 4.64 5.99
CA CYS A 264 1.55 4.75 5.26
C CYS A 264 1.38 5.74 4.12
N VAL A 265 2.15 6.83 4.12
CA VAL A 265 2.20 7.80 3.03
C VAL A 265 3.40 7.48 2.14
N THR A 266 3.15 7.14 0.88
CA THR A 266 4.18 6.78 -0.09
C THR A 266 4.26 7.81 -1.22
N VAL A 267 5.44 8.35 -1.47
CA VAL A 267 5.75 9.23 -2.59
C VAL A 267 6.81 8.58 -3.45
N THR A 268 6.61 8.55 -4.77
CA THR A 268 7.50 7.87 -5.73
C THR A 268 7.72 8.73 -6.97
N LEU A 269 8.97 8.79 -7.43
CA LEU A 269 9.38 9.33 -8.72
C LEU A 269 10.10 8.25 -9.51
N THR A 270 9.74 8.12 -10.79
CA THR A 270 10.43 7.26 -11.76
C THR A 270 11.34 8.14 -12.61
N ASP A 271 12.64 7.86 -12.55
CA ASP A 271 13.69 8.67 -13.19
C ASP A 271 14.21 8.04 -14.50
N ALA A 272 14.23 6.70 -14.61
CA ALA A 272 14.55 6.01 -15.87
C ALA A 272 14.12 4.52 -15.86
N MET A 273 13.78 3.97 -17.02
CA MET A 273 13.77 2.50 -17.21
C MET A 273 15.19 2.01 -17.44
N VAL A 274 15.60 0.94 -16.75
CA VAL A 274 16.92 0.32 -16.89
C VAL A 274 16.81 -0.89 -17.79
N LEU A 275 17.39 -0.79 -18.99
CA LEU A 275 17.50 -1.89 -19.92
C LEU A 275 18.87 -2.56 -19.77
N ALA A 276 18.87 -3.75 -19.17
CA ALA A 276 20.05 -4.59 -18.98
C ALA A 276 20.19 -5.60 -20.13
N ARG A 277 21.29 -6.36 -20.12
CA ARG A 277 21.59 -7.40 -21.12
C ARG A 277 20.89 -8.72 -20.84
N SER A 278 20.54 -8.97 -19.58
CA SER A 278 19.73 -10.11 -19.17
C SER A 278 18.37 -9.65 -18.64
N ALA A 279 17.36 -10.51 -18.81
CA ALA A 279 16.00 -10.19 -18.36
C ALA A 279 15.94 -9.94 -16.85
N PHE A 280 16.78 -10.64 -16.08
CA PHE A 280 16.84 -10.57 -14.63
C PHE A 280 17.32 -9.20 -14.11
N GLU A 281 18.23 -8.55 -14.83
CA GLU A 281 18.87 -7.30 -14.41
C GLU A 281 18.12 -6.05 -14.90
N HIS A 282 16.98 -6.21 -15.59
CA HIS A 282 16.07 -5.11 -15.87
C HIS A 282 15.57 -4.47 -14.57
N SER A 283 15.49 -3.14 -14.57
CA SER A 283 15.08 -2.41 -13.37
C SER A 283 14.57 -1.01 -13.69
N VAL A 284 14.44 -0.19 -12.65
CA VAL A 284 14.01 1.20 -12.72
C VAL A 284 14.93 2.05 -11.83
N ASN A 285 15.38 3.18 -12.35
CA ASN A 285 15.91 4.26 -11.54
C ASN A 285 14.73 5.05 -10.97
N SER A 286 14.70 5.19 -9.65
CA SER A 286 13.58 5.78 -8.93
C SER A 286 14.02 6.35 -7.59
N ARG A 287 13.21 7.25 -7.07
CA ARG A 287 13.31 7.79 -5.73
C ARG A 287 11.96 7.61 -5.05
N SER A 288 11.93 7.00 -3.88
CA SER A 288 10.70 6.88 -3.11
C SER A 288 10.92 7.17 -1.64
N VAL A 289 9.86 7.64 -0.98
CA VAL A 289 9.75 7.80 0.47
C VAL A 289 8.51 7.07 0.94
N MET A 290 8.64 6.33 2.05
CA MET A 290 7.52 5.83 2.83
C MET A 290 7.58 6.45 4.23
N VAL A 291 6.46 7.04 4.67
CA VAL A 291 6.28 7.61 6.01
C VAL A 291 5.21 6.81 6.72
N PHE A 292 5.52 6.29 7.89
CA PHE A 292 4.59 5.52 8.71
C PHE A 292 4.22 6.29 9.98
N GLY A 293 3.02 6.05 10.49
CA GLY A 293 2.63 6.53 11.81
C GLY A 293 1.12 6.76 11.90
N GLN A 294 0.68 7.40 12.98
CA GLN A 294 -0.72 7.71 13.21
C GLN A 294 -1.06 9.09 12.65
N ALA A 295 -2.03 9.17 11.74
CA ALA A 295 -2.43 10.45 11.17
C ALA A 295 -3.25 11.28 12.17
N GLU A 296 -2.95 12.57 12.23
CA GLU A 296 -3.57 13.54 13.14
C GLU A 296 -4.41 14.55 12.35
N TRP A 297 -5.63 14.80 12.82
CA TRP A 297 -6.50 15.82 12.23
C TRP A 297 -6.10 17.21 12.67
N VAL A 298 -6.05 18.13 11.69
CA VAL A 298 -6.01 19.56 11.98
C VAL A 298 -7.44 20.06 12.18
N THR A 299 -7.82 20.26 13.43
CA THR A 299 -9.20 20.61 13.83
C THR A 299 -9.42 22.10 14.00
N ASP A 300 -8.39 22.85 14.43
CA ASP A 300 -8.48 24.30 14.59
C ASP A 300 -8.70 24.98 13.22
N PRO A 301 -9.77 25.78 13.04
CA PRO A 301 -10.08 26.40 11.75
C PRO A 301 -9.00 27.36 11.25
N ALA A 302 -8.34 28.10 12.14
CA ALA A 302 -7.31 29.06 11.74
C ALA A 302 -6.04 28.34 11.28
N ALA A 303 -5.58 27.34 12.02
CA ALA A 303 -4.48 26.46 11.63
C ALA A 303 -4.80 25.75 10.30
N LYS A 304 -6.02 25.23 10.13
CA LYS A 304 -6.43 24.59 8.88
C LYS A 304 -6.34 25.54 7.69
N ALA A 305 -6.85 26.76 7.83
CA ALA A 305 -6.76 27.77 6.78
C ALA A 305 -5.30 28.11 6.44
N ALA A 306 -4.43 28.28 7.46
CA ALA A 306 -3.01 28.54 7.27
C ALA A 306 -2.27 27.41 6.52
N HIS A 307 -2.57 26.15 6.85
CA HIS A 307 -1.99 25.00 6.15
C HIS A 307 -2.52 24.85 4.71
N LEU A 308 -3.79 25.20 4.46
CA LEU A 308 -4.33 25.21 3.09
C LEU A 308 -3.73 26.35 2.25
N GLU A 309 -3.46 27.50 2.86
CA GLU A 309 -2.67 28.57 2.24
C GLU A 309 -1.26 28.07 1.90
N ALA A 310 -0.58 27.44 2.87
CA ALA A 310 0.75 26.87 2.65
C ALA A 310 0.77 25.82 1.53
N MET A 311 -0.27 24.98 1.44
CA MET A 311 -0.45 24.06 0.31
C MET A 311 -0.53 24.82 -1.01
N VAL A 312 -1.41 25.82 -1.10
CA VAL A 312 -1.59 26.59 -2.34
C VAL A 312 -0.31 27.29 -2.72
N GLU A 313 0.39 27.94 -1.79
CA GLU A 313 1.66 28.63 -2.09
C GLU A 313 2.79 27.67 -2.45
N ARG A 314 2.77 26.44 -1.94
CA ARG A 314 3.78 25.43 -2.29
C ARG A 314 3.52 24.79 -3.65
N LEU A 315 2.26 24.53 -3.97
CA LEU A 315 1.85 23.92 -5.24
C LEU A 315 1.67 24.95 -6.36
N PHE A 316 1.35 26.19 -6.02
CA PHE A 316 1.03 27.28 -6.94
C PHE A 316 1.55 28.61 -6.36
N PRO A 317 2.88 28.86 -6.41
CA PRO A 317 3.47 30.01 -5.75
C PRO A 317 2.89 31.35 -6.21
N GLY A 318 2.54 32.21 -5.26
CA GLY A 318 1.91 33.51 -5.51
C GLY A 318 0.46 33.43 -5.97
N ARG A 319 -0.18 32.26 -5.89
CA ARG A 319 -1.57 32.08 -6.29
C ARG A 319 -2.52 32.59 -5.22
N TRP A 320 -2.22 32.37 -3.93
CA TRP A 320 -3.15 32.63 -2.84
C TRP A 320 -3.62 34.09 -2.78
N PRO A 321 -2.75 35.12 -2.89
CA PRO A 321 -3.17 36.52 -2.84
C PRO A 321 -4.09 36.95 -4.00
N MET A 322 -4.15 36.15 -5.07
CA MET A 322 -5.00 36.40 -6.24
C MET A 322 -6.39 35.75 -6.13
N LEU A 323 -6.58 34.84 -5.17
CA LEU A 323 -7.84 34.14 -4.97
C LEU A 323 -8.79 35.00 -4.15
N ARG A 324 -10.10 34.78 -4.31
CA ARG A 324 -11.05 35.29 -3.32
C ARG A 324 -10.75 34.66 -1.94
N PRO A 325 -11.05 35.36 -0.84
CA PRO A 325 -10.93 34.77 0.49
C PRO A 325 -11.70 33.44 0.62
N MET A 326 -11.13 32.51 1.38
CA MET A 326 -11.83 31.29 1.79
C MET A 326 -13.03 31.64 2.67
N THR A 327 -14.15 30.97 2.42
CA THR A 327 -15.33 31.04 3.27
C THR A 327 -15.20 30.10 4.46
N ALA A 328 -15.90 30.40 5.56
CA ALA A 328 -15.96 29.51 6.72
C ALA A 328 -16.53 28.13 6.37
N GLN A 329 -17.47 28.06 5.42
CA GLN A 329 -18.03 26.79 4.96
C GLN A 329 -17.01 25.93 4.21
N GLU A 330 -16.14 26.54 3.40
CA GLU A 330 -15.06 25.81 2.73
C GLU A 330 -14.07 25.21 3.74
N VAL A 331 -13.62 26.02 4.72
CA VAL A 331 -12.73 25.54 5.81
C VAL A 331 -13.39 24.40 6.60
N LYS A 332 -14.70 24.49 6.85
CA LYS A 332 -15.46 23.43 7.54
C LYS A 332 -15.59 22.16 6.69
N ALA A 333 -15.82 22.30 5.39
CA ALA A 333 -16.01 21.18 4.47
C ALA A 333 -14.70 20.45 4.14
N THR A 334 -13.54 21.08 4.36
CA THR A 334 -12.23 20.46 4.13
C THR A 334 -11.74 19.68 5.34
N GLY A 335 -11.49 18.39 5.16
CA GLY A 335 -10.72 17.57 6.08
C GLY A 335 -9.23 17.73 5.81
N LEU A 336 -8.43 17.81 6.86
CA LEU A 336 -6.99 18.00 6.78
C LEU A 336 -6.30 17.06 7.77
N LEU A 337 -5.44 16.20 7.24
CA LEU A 337 -4.64 15.26 8.01
C LEU A 337 -3.17 15.66 7.93
N SER A 338 -2.44 15.32 9.00
CA SER A 338 -1.00 15.51 9.11
C SER A 338 -0.34 14.26 9.70
N LEU A 339 0.93 14.05 9.37
CA LEU A 339 1.73 12.93 9.87
C LEU A 339 3.16 13.42 10.15
N PRO A 340 3.73 13.12 11.35
CA PRO A 340 5.12 13.44 11.63
C PRO A 340 6.08 12.61 10.78
N LEU A 341 7.17 13.23 10.34
CA LEU A 341 8.25 12.58 9.58
C LEU A 341 9.29 11.91 10.49
N THR A 342 8.87 11.47 11.68
CA THR A 342 9.73 10.79 12.67
C THR A 342 10.06 9.36 12.25
N GLU A 343 9.15 8.70 11.53
CA GLU A 343 9.31 7.33 11.03
C GLU A 343 9.18 7.29 9.51
N ALA A 344 10.25 7.72 8.84
CA ALA A 344 10.34 7.75 7.38
C ALA A 344 11.58 7.02 6.86
N SER A 345 11.44 6.45 5.66
CA SER A 345 12.55 5.84 4.93
C SER A 345 12.49 6.24 3.47
N ALA A 346 13.66 6.47 2.86
CA ALA A 346 13.79 6.66 1.44
C ALA A 346 14.53 5.49 0.78
N LYS A 347 14.20 5.20 -0.47
CA LYS A 347 14.94 4.30 -1.35
C LYS A 347 15.31 5.02 -2.63
N ILE A 348 16.60 4.98 -2.99
CA ILE A 348 17.13 5.58 -4.21
C ILE A 348 17.73 4.48 -5.08
N SER A 349 17.17 4.28 -6.26
CA SER A 349 17.75 3.48 -7.33
C SER A 349 18.28 4.43 -8.41
N ALA A 350 19.60 4.44 -8.62
CA ALA A 350 20.26 5.33 -9.58
C ALA A 350 21.42 4.58 -10.25
N ALA A 351 21.11 3.50 -10.96
CA ALA A 351 22.09 2.75 -11.73
C ALA A 351 22.59 3.56 -12.94
N GLU A 352 23.89 3.44 -13.23
CA GLU A 352 24.48 3.91 -14.48
C GLU A 352 24.07 2.99 -15.65
N PRO A 353 24.18 3.43 -16.92
CA PRO A 353 23.96 2.56 -18.08
C PRO A 353 24.81 1.27 -18.01
N GLY A 354 24.15 0.11 -18.00
CA GLY A 354 24.81 -1.21 -17.84
C GLY A 354 25.36 -1.47 -16.44
N GLY A 355 25.05 -0.63 -15.45
CA GLY A 355 25.54 -0.76 -14.07
C GLY A 355 24.90 -1.92 -13.28
N THR A 356 23.83 -2.52 -13.80
CA THR A 356 23.22 -3.73 -13.24
C THR A 356 23.73 -5.01 -13.88
N ASP A 357 24.42 -4.94 -15.03
CA ASP A 357 24.91 -6.14 -15.71
C ASP A 357 26.07 -6.78 -14.94
N PRO A 358 26.05 -8.10 -14.69
CA PRO A 358 27.21 -8.81 -14.18
C PRO A 358 28.34 -8.78 -15.22
N GLU A 359 29.57 -8.91 -14.75
CA GLU A 359 30.75 -8.86 -15.63
C GLU A 359 30.69 -9.90 -16.76
N ALA A 360 30.12 -11.08 -16.49
CA ALA A 360 29.98 -12.16 -17.46
C ALA A 360 29.07 -11.79 -18.67
N ASP A 361 28.13 -10.87 -18.48
CA ASP A 361 27.22 -10.43 -19.54
C ASP A 361 27.80 -9.24 -20.33
N LYS A 362 28.88 -8.63 -19.84
CA LYS A 362 29.53 -7.51 -20.52
C LYS A 362 30.21 -8.01 -21.80
N GLY A 363 29.56 -7.76 -22.93
CA GLY A 363 29.97 -8.22 -24.25
C GLY A 363 28.86 -8.95 -25.00
N TRP A 364 27.78 -9.35 -24.32
CA TRP A 364 26.60 -9.89 -25.00
C TRP A 364 26.04 -8.85 -25.99
N PRO A 365 25.80 -9.22 -27.27
CA PRO A 365 25.52 -8.27 -28.34
C PRO A 365 24.05 -7.82 -28.35
N VAL A 366 23.61 -7.21 -27.25
CA VAL A 366 22.30 -6.57 -27.11
C VAL A 366 22.47 -5.14 -26.63
N TRP A 367 21.55 -4.26 -27.02
CA TRP A 367 21.54 -2.89 -26.52
C TRP A 367 21.16 -2.88 -25.03
N ALA A 368 21.96 -2.18 -24.22
CA ALA A 368 21.70 -1.94 -22.80
C ALA A 368 21.94 -0.46 -22.49
N GLY A 369 21.15 0.10 -21.58
CA GLY A 369 21.19 1.52 -21.26
C GLY A 369 20.03 1.97 -20.38
N LEU A 370 19.86 3.29 -20.31
CA LEU A 370 18.77 3.93 -19.57
C LEU A 370 17.81 4.59 -20.55
N LEU A 371 16.51 4.48 -20.28
CA LEU A 371 15.47 5.29 -20.92
C LEU A 371 14.99 6.32 -19.89
N PRO A 372 15.50 7.56 -19.91
CA PRO A 372 15.13 8.57 -18.92
C PRO A 372 13.62 8.87 -18.95
N VAL A 373 13.04 9.06 -17.77
CA VAL A 373 11.65 9.44 -17.57
C VAL A 373 11.62 10.81 -16.91
N SER A 374 10.81 11.72 -17.45
CA SER A 374 10.65 13.07 -16.91
C SER A 374 9.18 13.46 -16.92
N LEU A 375 8.71 14.07 -15.83
CA LEU A 375 7.39 14.68 -15.76
C LEU A 375 7.51 16.16 -16.11
N THR A 376 6.75 16.62 -17.10
CA THR A 376 6.79 18.00 -17.59
C THR A 376 5.39 18.61 -17.58
N MET A 377 5.33 19.91 -17.27
CA MET A 377 4.09 20.67 -17.37
C MET A 377 3.80 20.99 -18.85
N GLY A 378 2.59 20.71 -19.31
CA GLY A 378 2.11 21.15 -20.62
C GLY A 378 1.83 22.65 -20.69
N ALA A 379 1.43 23.12 -21.87
CA ALA A 379 0.99 24.51 -22.04
C ALA A 379 -0.28 24.78 -21.20
N PRO A 380 -0.37 25.91 -20.46
CA PRO A 380 -1.58 26.26 -19.74
C PRO A 380 -2.77 26.40 -20.68
N VAL A 381 -3.90 25.79 -20.31
CA VAL A 381 -5.16 25.86 -21.05
C VAL A 381 -6.12 26.77 -20.27
N PRO A 382 -6.60 27.89 -20.84
CA PRO A 382 -7.54 28.76 -20.15
C PRO A 382 -8.91 28.10 -20.02
N ALA A 383 -9.64 28.43 -18.94
CA ALA A 383 -11.02 28.01 -18.78
C ALA A 383 -11.92 28.69 -19.83
N PRO A 384 -12.96 28.01 -20.35
CA PRO A 384 -13.83 28.57 -21.39
C PRO A 384 -14.67 29.75 -20.90
N ASP A 385 -14.89 29.88 -19.60
CA ASP A 385 -15.65 30.93 -18.92
C ASP A 385 -14.76 32.04 -18.34
N LEU A 386 -13.48 32.09 -18.71
CA LEU A 386 -12.56 33.12 -18.25
C LEU A 386 -13.05 34.51 -18.69
N PRO A 387 -13.19 35.49 -17.77
CA PRO A 387 -13.63 36.82 -18.14
C PRO A 387 -12.70 37.46 -19.19
N PRO A 388 -13.23 38.26 -20.14
CA PRO A 388 -12.41 38.94 -21.13
C PRO A 388 -11.32 39.80 -20.49
N GLY A 389 -10.10 39.73 -21.04
CA GLY A 389 -8.97 40.53 -20.58
C GLY A 389 -8.19 39.96 -19.39
N VAL A 390 -8.62 38.83 -18.80
CA VAL A 390 -7.84 38.15 -17.76
C VAL A 390 -6.65 37.42 -18.39
N ALA A 391 -5.45 37.93 -18.12
CA ALA A 391 -4.21 37.33 -18.62
C ALA A 391 -3.77 36.12 -17.78
N LEU A 392 -3.02 35.21 -18.42
CA LEU A 392 -2.33 34.12 -17.73
C LEU A 392 -1.35 34.69 -16.69
N PRO A 393 -1.46 34.34 -15.40
CA PRO A 393 -0.52 34.83 -14.39
C PRO A 393 0.90 34.33 -14.65
N ALA A 394 1.88 35.18 -14.35
CA ALA A 394 3.30 34.87 -14.57
C ALA A 394 3.77 33.61 -13.82
N HIS A 395 3.22 33.32 -12.63
CA HIS A 395 3.54 32.12 -11.87
C HIS A 395 3.06 30.85 -12.59
N ALA A 396 1.86 30.88 -13.19
CA ALA A 396 1.29 29.74 -13.89
C ALA A 396 2.06 29.44 -15.19
N ALA A 397 2.52 30.47 -15.90
CA ALA A 397 3.35 30.32 -17.10
C ALA A 397 4.72 29.66 -16.82
N ARG A 398 5.25 29.85 -15.61
CA ARG A 398 6.58 29.38 -15.20
C ARG A 398 6.54 28.17 -14.26
N TYR A 399 5.36 27.66 -13.94
CA TYR A 399 5.22 26.57 -12.99
C TYR A 399 5.97 25.32 -13.46
N ARG A 400 6.73 24.72 -12.54
CA ARG A 400 7.46 23.47 -12.76
C ARG A 400 7.19 22.57 -11.56
N LEU A 401 6.83 21.33 -11.85
CA LEU A 401 6.62 20.33 -10.82
C LEU A 401 7.97 19.98 -10.17
N GLY A 402 8.02 20.00 -8.84
CA GLY A 402 9.19 19.56 -8.08
C GLY A 402 10.37 20.54 -8.03
N GLU A 403 10.23 21.74 -8.58
CA GLU A 403 11.15 22.84 -8.31
C GLU A 403 10.62 23.63 -7.10
N LYS A 404 11.49 23.88 -6.11
CA LYS A 404 11.17 24.86 -5.07
C LYS A 404 10.98 26.22 -5.74
N PRO A 405 9.99 27.03 -5.33
CA PRO A 405 9.88 28.39 -5.81
C PRO A 405 11.21 29.11 -5.54
N GLN A 406 11.78 29.75 -6.56
CA GLN A 406 12.96 30.61 -6.38
C GLN A 406 12.56 31.92 -5.72
#